data_AF-A0A850I000-F1
#
_entry.id   AF-A0A850I000-F1
#
_cell.length_a   1.000
_cell.length_b   1.000
_cell.length_c   1.000
_cell.angle_alpha   90.00
_cell.angle_beta   90.00
_cell.angle_gamma   90.00
#
_symmetry.space_group_name_H-M   'P 1'
#
loop_
_entity.id
_entity.type
_entity.pdbx_description
1 polymer ?
#
loop_
_entity_poly.entity_id
_entity_poly.type
_entity_poly.pdbx_seq_one_letter_code
_entity_poly.pdbx_strand_id
1 'polypeptide(L)'
;MKRPFLFVCISLLAAATALPASAQNPPAQSGPNNNAVNSAGQNNSDAPVAGRNSFTEGQAKSKIEDAGYANVTELKKDDNGVWRGQASKGGSATAVSVDFQGNVNSAK
;
A
#
# COMPACT_ATOMS: atom_id res chain seq x y z
N MET A 1 35.19 -67.02 -35.66
CA MET A 1 33.76 -67.41 -35.55
C MET A 1 33.15 -66.59 -34.41
N LYS A 2 32.21 -65.67 -34.70
CA LYS A 2 30.76 -65.77 -34.41
C LYS A 2 30.46 -65.88 -32.90
N ARG A 3 29.67 -65.06 -32.19
CA ARG A 3 28.89 -63.81 -32.37
C ARG A 3 28.32 -63.47 -30.94
N PRO A 4 27.61 -62.35 -30.71
CA PRO A 4 27.52 -61.61 -29.45
C PRO A 4 26.38 -62.07 -28.52
N PHE A 5 26.41 -61.63 -27.26
CA PHE A 5 25.21 -61.63 -26.41
C PHE A 5 24.88 -60.22 -25.93
N LEU A 6 23.71 -59.79 -26.38
CA LEU A 6 23.01 -58.56 -26.05
C LEU A 6 22.07 -58.93 -24.90
N PHE A 7 22.26 -58.31 -23.73
CA PHE A 7 21.26 -58.33 -22.65
C PHE A 7 20.62 -56.95 -22.56
N VAL A 8 19.36 -56.92 -22.98
CA VAL A 8 18.39 -55.87 -22.73
C VAL A 8 18.09 -55.85 -21.23
N CYS A 9 18.30 -54.71 -20.57
CA CYS A 9 17.62 -54.40 -19.31
C CYS A 9 16.94 -53.03 -19.46
N ILE A 10 15.62 -53.12 -19.59
CA ILE A 10 14.65 -52.04 -19.46
C ILE A 10 14.78 -51.47 -18.04
N SER A 11 15.05 -50.17 -17.92
CA SER A 11 14.84 -49.45 -16.66
C SER A 11 13.97 -48.24 -16.94
N LEU A 12 12.84 -48.24 -16.24
CA LEU A 12 11.67 -47.40 -16.44
C LEU A 12 11.97 -45.90 -16.37
N LEU A 13 11.22 -45.19 -17.20
CA LEU A 13 11.19 -43.74 -17.35
C LEU A 13 10.82 -43.07 -16.02
N ALA A 14 11.59 -42.04 -15.65
CA ALA A 14 11.53 -41.31 -14.40
C ALA A 14 10.15 -40.68 -14.12
N ALA A 15 9.68 -40.83 -12.89
CA ALA A 15 8.51 -40.13 -12.38
C ALA A 15 8.81 -38.62 -12.24
N ALA A 16 8.18 -37.80 -13.09
CA ALA A 16 8.19 -36.36 -12.94
C ALA A 16 7.20 -35.96 -11.83
N THR A 17 7.71 -35.74 -10.62
CA THR A 17 6.93 -35.13 -9.54
C THR A 17 6.74 -33.65 -9.86
N ALA A 18 5.53 -33.27 -10.30
CA ALA A 18 5.15 -31.87 -10.39
C ALA A 18 5.03 -31.30 -8.97
N LEU A 19 5.98 -30.43 -8.59
CA LEU A 19 5.89 -29.63 -7.38
C LEU A 19 4.78 -28.59 -7.57
N PRO A 20 3.87 -28.36 -6.60
CA PRO A 20 3.00 -27.21 -6.64
C PRO A 20 3.86 -25.95 -6.49
N ALA A 21 3.85 -25.08 -7.50
CA ALA A 21 4.38 -23.73 -7.39
C ALA A 21 3.49 -22.96 -6.39
N SER A 22 3.94 -22.83 -5.15
CA SER A 22 3.34 -21.89 -4.21
C SER A 22 3.61 -20.48 -4.70
N ALA A 23 2.56 -19.77 -5.10
CA ALA A 23 2.63 -18.33 -5.33
C ALA A 23 3.00 -17.66 -4.00
N GLN A 24 4.27 -17.30 -3.84
CA GLN A 24 4.70 -16.48 -2.70
C GLN A 24 4.21 -15.06 -2.95
N ASN A 25 3.09 -14.69 -2.33
CA ASN A 25 2.75 -13.28 -2.19
C ASN A 25 3.93 -12.60 -1.48
N PRO A 26 4.50 -11.51 -2.03
CA PRO A 26 5.55 -10.78 -1.32
C PRO A 26 5.01 -10.37 0.06
N PRO A 27 5.84 -10.39 1.11
CA PRO A 27 5.42 -9.95 2.43
C PRO A 27 4.86 -8.53 2.31
N ALA A 28 3.73 -8.28 2.99
CA ALA A 28 3.16 -6.94 3.05
C ALA A 28 4.25 -5.98 3.51
N GLN A 29 4.45 -4.91 2.74
CA GLN A 29 5.59 -4.02 2.92
C GLN A 29 5.43 -3.23 4.22
N SER A 30 6.01 -3.74 5.32
CA SER A 30 6.12 -3.05 6.61
C SER A 30 7.15 -1.92 6.51
N GLY A 31 6.85 -0.90 5.71
CA GLY A 31 7.60 0.35 5.65
C GLY A 31 6.98 1.40 6.58
N PRO A 32 7.70 2.47 6.93
CA PRO A 32 7.24 3.57 7.81
C PRO A 32 6.02 4.37 7.31
N ASN A 33 5.20 3.84 6.40
CA ASN A 33 4.14 4.57 5.74
C ASN A 33 3.04 3.69 5.13
N ASN A 34 3.01 2.36 5.32
CA ASN A 34 1.91 1.56 4.76
C ASN A 34 1.72 0.28 5.55
N ASN A 35 1.16 0.41 6.75
CA ASN A 35 0.80 -0.75 7.56
C ASN A 35 -0.10 -1.69 6.75
N ALA A 36 0.14 -3.00 6.86
CA ALA A 36 -0.60 -4.03 6.12
C ALA A 36 -2.11 -4.01 6.40
N VAL A 37 -2.51 -3.43 7.54
CA VAL A 37 -3.89 -3.21 7.93
C VAL A 37 -4.19 -1.71 7.99
N ASN A 38 -5.23 -1.30 7.26
CA ASN A 38 -5.84 0.02 7.39
C ASN A 38 -7.10 -0.13 8.24
N SER A 39 -7.04 0.31 9.50
CA SER A 39 -8.23 0.43 10.34
C SER A 39 -8.91 1.75 10.03
N ALA A 40 -10.13 1.71 9.51
CA ALA A 40 -10.89 2.89 9.18
C ALA A 40 -10.96 3.87 10.36
N GLY A 41 -10.58 5.13 10.12
CA GLY A 41 -10.62 6.19 11.14
C GLY A 41 -9.40 6.23 12.07
N GLN A 42 -8.40 5.39 11.87
CA GLN A 42 -7.09 5.55 12.50
C GLN A 42 -6.12 6.17 11.51
N ASN A 43 -5.37 7.19 11.93
CA ASN A 43 -4.21 7.62 11.17
C ASN A 43 -3.09 6.60 11.40
N ASN A 44 -2.67 5.91 10.35
CA ASN A 44 -1.70 4.82 10.43
C ASN A 44 -0.34 5.17 9.80
N SER A 45 -0.09 6.46 9.53
CA SER A 45 1.15 6.94 8.93
C SER A 45 1.56 8.32 9.42
N ASP A 46 2.85 8.51 9.72
CA ASP A 46 3.42 9.81 10.12
C ASP A 46 3.68 10.76 8.93
N ALA A 47 3.50 10.28 7.70
CA ALA A 47 3.57 11.10 6.50
C ALA A 47 2.52 10.67 5.46
N PRO A 48 2.19 11.53 4.47
CA PRO A 48 1.24 11.17 3.43
C PRO A 48 1.79 10.12 2.47
N VAL A 49 0.98 9.10 2.18
CA VAL A 49 1.32 8.07 1.20
C VAL A 49 0.86 8.50 -0.20
N ALA A 50 1.76 8.46 -1.18
CA ALA A 50 1.39 8.69 -2.57
C ALA A 50 0.46 7.58 -3.10
N GLY A 51 -0.54 7.93 -3.90
CA GLY A 51 -1.44 6.97 -4.52
C GLY A 51 -2.65 7.61 -5.19
N ARG A 52 -3.30 6.86 -6.08
CA ARG A 52 -4.48 7.36 -6.80
C ARG A 52 -5.64 7.60 -5.82
N ASN A 53 -5.92 8.87 -5.56
CA ASN A 53 -6.91 9.29 -4.60
C ASN A 53 -8.24 9.66 -5.26
N SER A 54 -9.30 8.98 -4.83
CA SER A 54 -10.68 9.13 -5.30
C SER A 54 -11.53 10.06 -4.43
N PHE A 55 -11.00 10.59 -3.34
CA PHE A 55 -11.73 11.59 -2.55
C PHE A 55 -11.97 12.85 -3.36
N THR A 56 -13.15 13.42 -3.20
CA THR A 56 -13.44 14.81 -3.58
C THR A 56 -12.84 15.76 -2.56
N GLU A 57 -12.74 17.04 -2.92
CA GLU A 57 -12.26 18.09 -2.00
C GLU A 57 -13.11 18.13 -0.71
N GLY A 58 -14.44 18.02 -0.84
CA GLY A 58 -15.35 17.98 0.30
C GLY A 58 -15.10 16.78 1.23
N GLN A 59 -14.85 15.59 0.68
CA GLN A 59 -14.53 14.40 1.47
C GLN A 59 -13.18 14.54 2.19
N ALA A 60 -12.18 15.08 1.51
CA ALA A 60 -10.88 15.36 2.11
C ALA A 60 -10.99 16.40 3.24
N LYS A 61 -11.79 17.45 3.04
CA LYS A 61 -12.09 18.45 4.06
C LYS A 61 -12.77 17.82 5.28
N SER A 62 -13.80 17.00 5.09
CA SER A 62 -14.45 16.31 6.21
C SER A 62 -13.47 15.43 6.99
N LYS A 63 -12.54 14.73 6.31
CA LYS A 63 -11.49 13.97 7.00
C LYS A 63 -10.57 14.85 7.86
N ILE A 64 -10.18 16.01 7.33
CA ILE A 64 -9.36 16.98 8.09
C ILE A 64 -10.13 17.46 9.33
N GLU A 65 -11.41 17.79 9.18
CA GLU A 65 -12.26 18.24 10.29
C GLU A 65 -12.48 17.15 11.34
N ASP A 66 -12.75 15.91 10.93
CA ASP A 66 -12.87 14.73 11.80
C ASP A 66 -11.57 14.47 12.60
N ALA A 67 -10.41 14.85 12.06
CA ALA A 67 -9.11 14.75 12.72
C ALA A 67 -8.82 15.92 13.70
N GLY A 68 -9.82 16.77 13.98
CA GLY A 68 -9.78 17.85 14.95
C GLY A 68 -9.13 19.14 14.44
N TYR A 69 -9.04 19.31 13.13
CA TYR A 69 -8.63 20.57 12.53
C TYR A 69 -9.85 21.45 12.22
N ALA A 70 -9.66 22.77 12.19
CA ALA A 70 -10.68 23.74 11.83
C ALA A 70 -10.16 24.70 10.74
N ASN A 71 -11.01 25.56 10.20
CA ASN A 71 -10.63 26.60 9.23
C ASN A 71 -9.82 26.06 8.04
N VAL A 72 -10.27 24.96 7.43
CA VAL A 72 -9.58 24.34 6.29
C VAL A 72 -9.69 25.25 5.07
N THR A 73 -8.56 25.66 4.51
CA THR A 73 -8.45 26.53 3.34
C THR A 73 -7.43 26.01 2.33
N GLU A 74 -7.54 26.48 1.09
CA GLU A 74 -6.59 26.20 0.00
C GLU A 74 -6.37 24.71 -0.29
N LEU A 75 -7.39 23.87 0.00
CA LEU A 75 -7.30 22.43 -0.14
C LEU A 75 -7.24 22.01 -1.62
N LYS A 76 -6.13 21.42 -2.03
CA LYS A 76 -5.86 20.99 -3.41
C LYS A 76 -5.23 19.62 -3.45
N LYS A 77 -5.60 18.80 -4.43
CA LYS A 77 -4.94 17.52 -4.69
C LYS A 77 -3.69 17.75 -5.53
N ASP A 78 -2.56 17.21 -5.08
CA ASP A 78 -1.29 17.26 -5.81
C ASP A 78 -1.14 16.10 -6.81
N ASP A 79 -0.04 16.10 -7.56
CA ASP A 79 0.26 15.08 -8.57
C ASP A 79 0.50 13.68 -7.97
N ASN A 80 0.76 13.58 -6.67
CA ASN A 80 0.91 12.32 -5.95
C ASN A 80 -0.44 11.78 -5.43
N GLY A 81 -1.54 12.51 -5.69
CA GLY A 81 -2.86 12.20 -5.18
C GLY A 81 -3.06 12.55 -3.71
N VAL A 82 -2.20 13.38 -3.12
CA VAL A 82 -2.35 13.84 -1.74
C VAL A 82 -3.10 15.18 -1.74
N TRP A 83 -4.17 15.26 -0.96
CA TRP A 83 -4.82 16.54 -0.67
C TRP A 83 -3.96 17.35 0.30
N ARG A 84 -3.71 18.62 0.01
CA ARG A 84 -2.90 19.54 0.83
C ARG A 84 -3.60 20.88 0.97
N GLY A 85 -3.51 21.48 2.15
CA GLY A 85 -4.06 22.81 2.41
C GLY A 85 -3.58 23.35 3.75
N GLN A 86 -4.19 24.45 4.19
CA GLN A 86 -3.96 25.05 5.49
C GLN A 86 -5.15 24.75 6.40
N ALA A 87 -4.89 24.55 7.70
CA ALA A 87 -5.92 24.40 8.70
C ALA A 87 -5.43 24.89 10.07
N SER A 88 -6.33 25.07 11.03
CA SER A 88 -6.03 25.43 12.40
C SER A 88 -6.13 24.22 13.33
N LYS A 89 -5.13 23.98 14.18
CA LYS A 89 -5.18 22.97 15.25
C LYS A 89 -4.55 23.53 16.51
N GLY A 90 -5.24 23.40 17.64
CA GLY A 90 -4.78 24.00 18.91
C GLY A 90 -4.62 25.53 18.84
N GLY A 91 -5.42 26.22 18.03
CA GLY A 91 -5.36 27.68 17.87
C GLY A 91 -4.24 28.19 16.94
N SER A 92 -3.42 27.32 16.37
CA SER A 92 -2.36 27.70 15.43
C SER A 92 -2.68 27.22 14.01
N ALA A 93 -2.38 28.06 13.01
CA ALA A 93 -2.45 27.66 11.62
C ALA A 93 -1.27 26.74 11.26
N THR A 94 -1.55 25.64 10.59
CA THR A 94 -0.59 24.63 10.16
C THR A 94 -0.99 24.07 8.81
N ALA A 95 0.00 23.64 8.03
CA ALA A 95 -0.26 22.90 6.81
C ALA A 95 -0.76 21.50 7.15
N VAL A 96 -1.74 21.01 6.40
CA VAL A 96 -2.38 19.72 6.61
C VAL A 96 -2.47 18.96 5.28
N SER A 97 -2.52 17.64 5.38
CA SER A 97 -2.62 16.76 4.23
C SER A 97 -3.49 15.54 4.49
N VAL A 98 -4.11 15.02 3.42
CA VAL A 98 -4.86 13.76 3.41
C VAL A 98 -4.41 12.89 2.25
N ASP A 99 -3.98 11.67 2.54
CA ASP A 99 -3.57 10.71 1.50
C ASP A 99 -4.75 9.90 0.94
N PHE A 100 -4.47 8.98 0.02
CA PHE A 100 -5.50 8.12 -0.61
C PHE A 100 -6.13 7.11 0.36
N GLN A 101 -5.53 6.91 1.53
CA GLN A 101 -6.00 6.01 2.59
C GLN A 101 -6.86 6.74 3.62
N GLY A 102 -6.87 8.07 3.59
CA GLY A 102 -7.59 8.92 4.53
C GLY A 102 -6.77 9.30 5.76
N ASN A 103 -5.45 9.09 5.75
CA ASN A 103 -4.56 9.52 6.84
C ASN A 103 -4.41 11.03 6.82
N VAL A 104 -4.56 11.67 7.98
CA VAL A 104 -4.48 13.13 8.12
C VAL A 104 -3.22 13.54 8.86
N ASN A 105 -2.30 14.20 8.15
CA ASN A 105 -0.99 14.58 8.66
C ASN A 105 -0.78 16.09 8.63
N SER A 106 -0.22 16.65 9.71
CA SER A 106 0.33 18.00 9.71
C SER A 106 1.66 18.00 8.95
N ALA A 107 1.92 19.03 8.13
CA ALA A 107 3.24 19.19 7.54
C ALA A 107 4.23 19.56 8.64
N LYS A 108 5.39 18.91 8.65
CA LYS A 108 6.50 19.18 9.57
C LYS A 108 7.43 20.23 9.00
#